data_AF-A0A969DF23-F1
#
_entry.id   AF-A0A969DF23-F1
#
_cell.length_a   1.000
_cell.length_b   1.000
_cell.length_c   1.000
_cell.angle_alpha   90.00
_cell.angle_beta   90.00
_cell.angle_gamma   90.00
#
_symmetry.space_group_name_H-M   'P 1'
#
loop_
_entity.id
_entity.type
_entity.pdbx_description
1 polymer ?
#
loop_
_entity_poly.entity_id
_entity_poly.type
_entity_poly.pdbx_seq_one_letter_code
_entity_poly.pdbx_strand_id
1 'polypeptide(L)' 'MVAVVSKLFPEKDYGFIKTLDTGRGIYFHRNSVTHGDFERIEVSTGVQFSETPGEMGLQASTSNDMGH' A
#
# COMPACT_ATOMS: atom_id res chain seq x y z
N MET A 1 -4.00 6.81 -7.02
CA MET A 1 -3.45 5.79 -7.95
C MET A 1 -3.73 4.40 -7.41
N VAL A 2 -3.83 3.38 -8.27
CA VAL A 2 -4.08 1.99 -7.84
C VAL A 2 -2.82 1.12 -7.94
N ALA A 3 -2.62 0.28 -6.95
CA ALA A 3 -1.50 -0.63 -6.85
C ALA A 3 -1.93 -1.94 -6.18
N VAL A 4 -1.07 -2.96 -6.26
CA VAL A 4 -1.25 -4.24 -5.57
C VAL A 4 -0.12 -4.43 -4.59
N VAL A 5 -0.39 -5.03 -3.43
CA VAL A 5 0.68 -5.36 -2.49
C VAL A 5 1.49 -6.50 -3.07
N SER A 6 2.76 -6.23 -3.38
CA SER A 6 3.68 -7.21 -3.96
C SER A 6 4.44 -7.97 -2.89
N LYS A 7 4.80 -7.28 -1.79
CA LYS A 7 5.49 -7.86 -0.64
C LYS A 7 5.03 -7.16 0.63
N LEU A 8 4.88 -7.91 1.72
CA LEU A 8 4.56 -7.37 3.03
C LEU A 8 5.46 -8.03 4.07
N PHE A 9 6.03 -7.22 4.97
CA PHE A 9 6.88 -7.66 6.08
C PHE A 9 6.26 -7.13 7.37
N PRO A 10 5.20 -7.79 7.89
CA PRO A 10 4.47 -7.31 9.06
C PRO A 10 5.35 -7.25 10.31
N GLU A 11 6.29 -8.19 10.45
CA GLU A 11 7.32 -8.23 11.50
C GLU A 11 8.32 -7.06 11.48
N LYS A 12 8.37 -6.30 10.37
CA LYS A 12 9.22 -5.12 10.22
C LYS A 12 8.41 -3.85 9.92
N ASP A 13 7.08 -3.93 10.01
CA ASP A 13 6.15 -2.81 9.78
C ASP A 13 6.32 -2.10 8.43
N TYR A 14 6.71 -2.82 7.38
CA TYR A 14 6.80 -2.24 6.03
C TYR A 14 6.37 -3.20 4.93
N GLY A 15 6.16 -2.66 3.74
CA GLY A 15 5.86 -3.45 2.54
C GLY A 15 6.21 -2.73 1.25
N PHE A 16 5.89 -3.40 0.15
CA PHE A 16 6.03 -2.89 -1.20
C PHE A 16 4.73 -3.11 -1.96
N ILE A 17 4.24 -2.06 -2.59
CA ILE A 17 3.15 -2.12 -3.55
C ILE A 17 3.72 -2.00 -4.97
N LYS A 18 3.05 -2.60 -5.93
CA LYS A 18 3.38 -2.49 -7.35
C LYS A 18 2.25 -1.72 -8.03
N THR A 19 2.57 -0.60 -8.65
CA THR A 19 1.58 0.18 -9.40
C THR A 19 1.02 -0.65 -10.55
N LEU A 20 -0.28 -0.57 -10.76
CA LEU A 20 -0.93 -1.29 -11.88
C LEU A 20 -0.65 -0.61 -13.23
N ASP A 21 -0.36 0.69 -13.22
CA ASP A 21 -0.09 1.49 -14.43
C ASP A 21 1.33 1.24 -14.97
N THR A 22 2.36 1.56 -14.17
CA THR A 22 3.77 1.47 -14.60
C THR A 22 4.47 0.18 -14.18
N GLY A 23 3.87 -0.63 -13.29
CA GLY A 23 4.54 -1.78 -12.69
C GLY A 23 5.69 -1.42 -11.75
N ARG A 24 5.80 -0.15 -11.33
CA ARG A 24 6.84 0.32 -10.41
C ARG A 24 6.59 -0.22 -9.01
N GLY A 25 7.65 -0.71 -8.37
CA GLY A 25 7.65 -1.06 -6.95
C GLY A 25 7.79 0.20 -6.10
N ILE A 26 6.87 0.39 -5.18
CA ILE A 26 6.79 1.53 -4.27
C ILE A 26 6.86 1.00 -2.84
N TYR A 27 7.77 1.56 -2.05
CA TYR A 27 7.92 1.24 -0.62
C TYR A 27 6.86 1.97 0.21
N PHE A 28 6.31 1.30 1.22
CA PHE A 28 5.46 1.93 2.22
C PHE A 28 5.76 1.38 3.62
N HIS A 29 5.58 2.23 4.64
CA HIS A 29 5.69 1.86 6.05
C HIS A 29 4.29 1.72 6.66
N ARG A 30 4.14 1.02 7.80
CA ARG A 30 2.86 0.94 8.53
C ARG A 30 2.29 2.33 8.83
N ASN A 31 3.16 3.29 9.16
CA ASN A 31 2.76 4.67 9.47
C ASN A 31 2.20 5.44 8.26
N SER A 32 2.49 4.96 7.05
CA SER A 32 1.94 5.48 5.80
C SER A 32 0.58 4.89 5.45
N VAL A 33 0.16 3.83 6.15
CA VAL A 33 -1.15 3.20 5.94
C VAL A 33 -2.18 3.91 6.82
N THR A 34 -3.16 4.51 6.16
CA THR A 34 -4.28 5.16 6.82
C THR A 34 -5.31 4.12 7.27
N HIS A 35 -6.11 4.45 8.29
CA HIS A 35 -7.20 3.61 8.84
C HIS A 35 -6.79 2.35 9.62
N GLY A 36 -5.49 2.14 9.89
CA GLY A 36 -5.05 1.00 10.70
C GLY A 36 -5.21 -0.36 10.01
N ASP A 37 -5.53 -0.36 8.71
CA ASP A 37 -5.76 -1.56 7.93
C ASP A 37 -4.48 -2.32 7.59
N PHE A 38 -3.29 -1.85 8.02
CA PHE A 38 -2.01 -2.53 7.74
C PHE A 38 -2.03 -4.02 8.13
N GLU A 39 -2.68 -4.35 9.24
CA GLU A 39 -2.80 -5.74 9.73
C GLU A 39 -3.77 -6.59 8.91
N ARG A 40 -4.61 -5.95 8.09
CA ARG A 40 -5.56 -6.58 7.16
C ARG A 40 -5.03 -6.59 5.73
N ILE A 41 -3.86 -6.02 5.48
CA ILE A 41 -3.23 -6.07 4.16
C ILE A 41 -2.67 -7.47 3.95
N GLU A 42 -3.01 -8.05 2.81
CA GLU A 42 -2.40 -9.28 2.34
C GLU A 42 -1.65 -9.04 1.04
N VAL A 43 -0.74 -9.94 0.69
CA VAL A 43 -0.10 -9.91 -0.61
C VAL A 43 -1.16 -10.14 -1.68
N SER A 44 -1.10 -9.38 -2.77
CA SER A 44 -2.10 -9.30 -3.84
C SER A 44 -3.37 -8.50 -3.53
N THR A 45 -3.49 -7.91 -2.32
CA THR A 45 -4.57 -6.96 -2.04
C THR A 45 -4.41 -5.71 -2.90
N GLY A 46 -5.51 -5.29 -3.53
CA GLY A 46 -5.62 -4.03 -4.24
C GLY A 46 -5.68 -2.87 -3.25
N VAL A 47 -4.82 -1.87 -3.44
CA VAL A 47 -4.75 -0.71 -2.56
C VAL A 47 -4.70 0.56 -3.39
N GLN A 48 -5.26 1.63 -2.83
CA GLN A 48 -5.15 2.95 -3.40
C GLN A 48 -4.00 3.69 -2.70
N PHE A 49 -3.17 4.39 -3.45
CA PHE A 49 -2.10 5.21 -2.88
C PHE A 49 -2.08 6.59 -3.53
N SER A 50 -1.56 7.55 -2.78
CA SER A 50 -1.35 8.93 -3.19
C SER A 50 0.09 9.31 -2.88
N GLU A 51 0.83 9.71 -3.92
CA GLU A 51 2.16 10.29 -3.79
C GLU A 51 2.01 11.77 -3.44
N THR A 52 2.25 12.13 -2.19
CA THR A 52 2.31 13.52 -1.77
C THR A 52 3.78 13.96 -1.80
N PRO A 53 4.16 15.01 -2.54
CA PRO A 53 5.51 15.57 -2.48
C PRO A 53 5.70 16.23 -1.11
N GLY A 54 6.28 15.50 -0.17
CA GLY A 54 6.47 15.96 1.20
C GLY A 54 7.23 14.95 2.06
N GLU A 55 7.91 15.50 3.06
CA GLU A 55 8.86 14.92 4.03
C GLU A 55 8.38 13.67 4.79
N MET A 56 7.08 13.35 4.72
CA MET A 56 6.43 12.22 5.42
C MET A 56 6.04 11.02 4.53
N GLY A 57 6.54 10.97 3.29
CA GLY A 57 6.43 9.78 2.44
C GLY A 57 5.01 9.48 1.93
N LEU A 58 4.91 8.39 1.16
CA LEU A 58 3.68 7.94 0.50
C LEU A 58 2.55 7.71 1.51
N GLN A 59 1.32 8.02 1.13
CA GLN A 59 0.13 7.60 1.87
C GLN A 59 -0.61 6.52 1.07
N ALA A 60 -0.86 5.37 1.70
CA ALA A 60 -1.63 4.28 1.12
C ALA A 60 -2.91 4.07 1.95
N SER A 61 -4.04 3.94 1.26
CA SER A 61 -5.32 3.57 1.82
C SER A 61 -5.77 2.27 1.15
N THR A 62 -5.98 1.25 1.96
CA THR A 62 -6.46 -0.05 1.48
C THR A 62 -7.96 0.01 1.29
N SER A 63 -8.44 -0.38 0.11
CA SER A 63 -9.88 -0.56 -0.12
C SER A 63 -10.07 -2.01 -0.51
N ASN A 64 -10.68 -2.79 0.39
CA ASN A 64 -11.10 -4.15 0.11
C ASN A 64 -12.40 -4.11 -0.71
N ASP A 65 -12.35 -3.51 -1.89
CA ASP A 65 -13.46 -3.41 -2.83
C ASP A 65 -13.12 -4.24 -4.07
N MET A 66 -13.15 -5.56 -3.92
CA MET A 66 -13.21 -6.50 -5.05
C MET A 66 -14.22 -7.61 -4.75
N GLY A 67 -15.41 -7.20 -4.31
CA GLY A 67 -16.51 -8.11 -4.03
C GLY A 67 -17.87 -7.51 -4.34
N HIS A 68 -18.22 -7.39 -5.63
CA HIS A 68 -19.41 -8.03 -6.22
C HIS A 68 -19.47 -7.84 -7.74
#